data_AF-A0A848K2K6-F1
#
_entry.id   AF-A0A848K2K6-F1
#
_cell.length_a   1.000
_cell.length_b   1.000
_cell.length_c   1.000
_cell.angle_alpha   90.00
_cell.angle_beta   90.00
_cell.angle_gamma   90.00
#
_symmetry.space_group_name_H-M   'P 1'
#
loop_
_entity.id
_entity.type
_entity.pdbx_description
1 polymer ?
#
loop_
_entity_poly.entity_id
_entity_poly.type
_entity_poly.pdbx_seq_one_letter_code
_entity_poly.pdbx_strand_id
1 'polypeptide(L)'
;MSGDDPTAVAAVPALPIAGGFRLLVMRELALDDGPPAYAVIGQTLVRAPPRSIRHGVAFALAFGPDMMAWLNQALGRPAWRDASGETQRNPRWPALAWHRAPRTWPGGTLTTEWSADILFPEEADRAAFALAFAEALAGREPVSETA
;
A
#
# COMPACT_ATOMS: atom_id res chain seq x y z
N MET A 1 0.03 -9.94 -19.78
CA MET A 1 1.27 -10.41 -19.12
C MET A 1 0.87 -11.50 -18.15
N SER A 2 1.56 -12.64 -18.17
CA SER A 2 1.32 -13.71 -17.20
C SER A 2 1.65 -13.21 -15.78
N GLY A 3 0.98 -13.74 -14.75
CA GLY A 3 1.32 -13.48 -13.34
C GLY A 3 2.72 -13.99 -12.94
N ASP A 4 3.42 -14.65 -13.87
CA ASP A 4 4.75 -15.25 -13.73
C ASP A 4 5.89 -14.41 -14.33
N ASP A 5 5.63 -13.15 -14.71
CA ASP A 5 6.67 -12.23 -15.18
C ASP A 5 7.16 -11.33 -14.03
N PRO A 6 8.45 -11.40 -13.63
CA PRO A 6 9.01 -10.58 -12.56
C PRO A 6 8.95 -9.07 -12.83
N THR A 7 8.80 -8.67 -14.11
CA THR A 7 8.72 -7.27 -14.54
C THR A 7 7.29 -6.74 -14.66
N ALA A 8 6.26 -7.57 -14.44
CA ALA A 8 4.87 -7.17 -14.58
C ALA A 8 4.48 -6.11 -13.53
N VAL A 9 4.07 -4.92 -14.00
CA VAL A 9 3.63 -3.77 -13.18
C VAL A 9 2.10 -3.69 -12.99
N ALA A 10 1.37 -4.69 -13.47
CA ALA A 10 -0.08 -4.75 -13.35
C ALA A 10 -0.52 -4.74 -11.87
N ALA A 11 -1.66 -4.12 -11.59
CA ALA A 11 -2.24 -4.11 -10.26
C ALA A 11 -2.43 -5.55 -9.74
N VAL A 12 -2.09 -5.76 -8.47
CA VAL A 12 -2.16 -7.06 -7.81
C VAL A 12 -3.21 -6.98 -6.72
N PRO A 13 -4.12 -7.97 -6.61
CA PRO A 13 -5.07 -8.03 -5.52
C PRO A 13 -4.38 -7.95 -4.15
N ALA A 14 -5.00 -7.23 -3.23
CA ALA A 14 -4.59 -7.18 -1.84
C ALA A 14 -4.72 -8.58 -1.21
N LEU A 15 -3.75 -8.93 -0.37
CA LEU A 15 -3.82 -10.13 0.46
C LEU A 15 -4.53 -9.78 1.78
N PRO A 16 -5.66 -10.43 2.12
CA PRO A 16 -6.24 -10.29 3.46
C PRO A 16 -5.27 -10.83 4.51
N ILE A 17 -5.06 -10.07 5.57
CA ILE A 17 -4.22 -10.44 6.71
C ILE A 17 -4.99 -10.21 8.01
N ALA A 18 -4.45 -10.71 9.12
CA ALA A 18 -5.02 -10.43 10.44
C ALA A 18 -5.07 -8.92 10.68
N GLY A 19 -6.28 -8.39 10.91
CA GLY A 19 -6.51 -6.97 11.18
C GLY A 19 -6.36 -6.04 9.96
N GLY A 20 -6.23 -6.56 8.73
CA GLY A 20 -5.97 -5.65 7.61
C GLY A 20 -5.81 -6.26 6.23
N PHE A 21 -5.09 -5.51 5.38
CA PHE A 21 -4.82 -5.84 3.99
C PHE A 21 -3.36 -5.55 3.66
N ARG A 22 -2.70 -6.49 2.98
CA ARG A 22 -1.35 -6.33 2.46
C ARG A 22 -1.39 -6.00 0.97
N LEU A 23 -0.79 -4.88 0.59
CA LEU A 23 -0.68 -4.42 -0.78
C LEU A 23 0.75 -4.62 -1.27
N LEU A 24 0.93 -5.26 -2.43
CA LEU A 24 2.23 -5.31 -3.08
C LEU A 24 2.48 -3.97 -3.79
N VAL A 25 3.44 -3.18 -3.29
CA VAL A 25 3.69 -1.82 -3.80
C VAL A 25 4.81 -1.81 -4.84
N MET A 26 5.82 -2.66 -4.68
CA MET A 26 6.99 -2.64 -5.55
C MET A 26 7.68 -4.00 -5.60
N ARG A 27 8.35 -4.29 -6.71
CA ARG A 27 9.36 -5.34 -6.82
C ARG A 27 10.71 -4.75 -7.16
N GLU A 28 11.73 -5.24 -6.48
CA GLU A 28 13.12 -4.94 -6.74
C GLU A 28 13.76 -6.14 -7.44
N LEU A 29 14.33 -5.90 -8.61
CA LEU A 29 15.12 -6.85 -9.37
C LEU A 29 16.60 -6.54 -9.12
N ALA A 30 17.28 -7.48 -8.46
CA ALA A 30 18.73 -7.43 -8.35
C ALA A 30 19.33 -7.77 -9.73
N LEU A 31 20.11 -6.84 -10.28
CA LEU A 31 20.89 -7.06 -11.49
C LEU A 31 22.32 -7.40 -11.09
N ASP A 32 22.91 -8.42 -11.70
CA ASP A 32 24.26 -8.90 -11.35
C ASP A 32 25.33 -7.80 -11.52
N ASP A 33 25.17 -6.94 -12.53
CA ASP A 33 26.04 -5.79 -12.79
C ASP A 33 25.22 -4.49 -12.94
N GLY A 34 24.84 -3.85 -11.82
CA GLY A 34 24.22 -2.53 -11.85
C GLY A 34 23.41 -2.16 -10.60
N PRO A 35 22.87 -0.93 -10.55
CA PRO A 35 21.88 -0.59 -9.54
C PRO A 35 20.63 -1.46 -9.73
N PRO A 36 19.93 -1.83 -8.63
CA PRO A 36 18.70 -2.61 -8.74
C PRO A 36 17.65 -1.87 -9.57
N ALA A 37 16.92 -2.64 -10.38
CA ALA A 37 15.75 -2.14 -11.09
C ALA A 37 14.50 -2.28 -10.22
N TYR A 38 13.57 -1.33 -10.34
CA TYR A 38 12.35 -1.33 -9.53
C TYR A 38 11.11 -1.27 -10.42
N ALA A 39 10.17 -2.15 -10.17
CA ALA A 39 8.83 -2.16 -10.76
C ALA A 39 7.84 -1.66 -9.70
N VAL A 40 7.31 -0.46 -9.87
CA VAL A 40 6.22 0.05 -9.02
C VAL A 40 4.91 -0.55 -9.49
N ILE A 41 4.22 -1.23 -8.58
CA ILE A 41 2.95 -1.90 -8.86
C ILE A 41 1.82 -0.88 -8.72
N GLY A 42 0.91 -0.86 -9.68
CA GLY A 42 -0.27 0.00 -9.63
C GLY A 42 -1.10 -0.27 -8.38
N GLN A 43 -1.13 0.69 -7.45
CA GLN A 43 -1.93 0.66 -6.23
C GLN A 43 -2.77 1.93 -6.16
N THR A 44 -4.09 1.77 -6.09
CA THR A 44 -5.04 2.90 -6.05
C THR A 44 -5.29 3.42 -4.62
N LEU A 45 -4.95 2.63 -3.60
CA LEU A 45 -5.16 2.95 -2.19
C LEU A 45 -4.04 3.81 -1.57
N VAL A 46 -2.83 3.71 -2.12
CA VAL A 46 -1.64 4.35 -1.57
C VAL A 46 -0.91 5.13 -2.65
N ARG A 47 -0.27 6.23 -2.27
CA ARG A 47 0.52 7.03 -3.20
C ARG A 47 1.72 6.22 -3.66
N ALA A 48 2.04 6.35 -4.95
CA ALA A 48 3.32 5.89 -5.47
C ALA A 48 4.45 6.56 -4.66
N PRO A 49 5.50 5.82 -4.27
CA PRO A 49 6.58 6.41 -3.49
C PRO A 49 7.26 7.58 -4.24
N PRO A 50 7.46 8.74 -3.60
CA PRO A 50 8.02 9.91 -4.26
C PRO A 50 9.54 9.76 -4.45
N ARG A 51 9.94 9.12 -5.57
CA ARG A 51 11.33 8.92 -6.04
C ARG A 51 12.25 8.14 -5.08
N SER A 52 12.87 7.09 -5.60
CA SER A 52 14.03 6.42 -5.01
C SER A 52 15.16 7.44 -4.77
N ILE A 53 15.43 7.76 -3.51
CA ILE A 53 16.44 8.76 -3.13
C ILE A 53 17.85 8.16 -3.30
N ARG A 54 18.82 8.97 -3.78
CA ARG A 54 20.18 8.55 -4.16
C ARG A 54 21.03 7.85 -3.08
N HIS A 55 20.62 7.82 -1.81
CA HIS A 55 21.43 7.36 -0.68
C HIS A 55 20.81 6.18 0.09
N GLY A 56 19.75 5.60 -0.46
CA GLY A 56 19.00 4.56 0.22
C GLY A 56 17.52 4.64 -0.13
N VAL A 57 16.90 3.48 -0.11
CA VAL A 57 15.50 3.34 -0.47
C VAL A 57 14.65 3.70 0.74
N ALA A 58 14.29 4.98 0.87
CA ALA A 58 13.29 5.43 1.84
C ALA A 58 11.97 5.69 1.11
N PHE A 59 10.98 4.82 1.32
CA PHE A 59 9.64 4.99 0.77
C PHE A 59 8.71 5.56 1.83
N ALA A 60 8.41 6.85 1.71
CA ALA A 60 7.26 7.41 2.40
C ALA A 60 5.99 6.91 1.68
N LEU A 61 5.31 5.94 2.28
CA LEU A 61 3.97 5.56 1.84
C LEU A 61 2.96 6.39 2.60
N ALA A 62 2.08 7.04 1.87
CA ALA A 62 0.92 7.69 2.43
C ALA A 62 -0.30 7.21 1.67
N PHE A 63 -1.44 7.21 2.34
CA PHE A 63 -2.71 6.95 1.68
C PHE A 63 -2.94 7.92 0.52
N GLY A 64 -3.60 7.39 -0.52
CA GLY A 64 -4.10 8.18 -1.63
C GLY A 64 -5.11 9.24 -1.14
N PRO A 65 -5.36 10.29 -1.93
CA PRO A 65 -6.30 11.35 -1.56
C PRO A 65 -7.70 10.82 -1.24
N ASP A 66 -8.23 9.91 -2.05
CA ASP A 66 -9.58 9.36 -1.88
C ASP A 66 -9.69 8.53 -0.60
N MET A 67 -8.67 7.72 -0.32
CA MET A 67 -8.58 6.98 0.92
C MET A 67 -8.46 7.91 2.13
N MET A 68 -7.65 8.97 2.04
CA MET A 68 -7.57 9.98 3.10
C MET A 68 -8.92 10.66 3.33
N ALA A 69 -9.66 11.00 2.28
CA ALA A 69 -10.98 11.61 2.40
C ALA A 69 -11.96 10.67 3.11
N TRP A 70 -12.04 9.41 2.66
CA TRP A 70 -12.89 8.40 3.28
C TRP A 70 -12.53 8.15 4.75
N LEU A 71 -11.24 7.97 5.07
CA LEU A 71 -10.80 7.76 6.45
C LEU A 71 -11.14 8.96 7.34
N ASN A 72 -11.01 10.19 6.82
CA ASN A 72 -11.38 11.37 7.58
C ASN A 72 -12.88 11.42 7.89
N GLN A 73 -13.70 11.04 6.92
CA GLN A 73 -15.15 10.98 7.10
C GLN A 73 -15.57 9.86 8.05
N ALA A 74 -14.98 8.67 7.91
CA ALA A 74 -15.35 7.49 8.68
C ALA A 74 -14.81 7.51 10.12
N LEU A 75 -13.58 7.97 10.31
CA LEU A 75 -12.83 7.81 11.56
C LEU A 75 -12.44 9.13 12.24
N GLY A 76 -12.66 10.28 11.59
CA GLY A 76 -12.28 11.60 12.11
C GLY A 76 -10.88 12.04 11.68
N ARG A 77 -10.15 12.84 12.45
CA ARG A 77 -8.78 13.23 12.08
C ARG A 77 -7.76 12.18 12.55
N PRO A 78 -6.60 12.00 11.90
CA PRO A 78 -5.53 11.11 12.39
C PRO A 78 -4.96 11.56 13.74
N ALA A 79 -4.99 12.87 14.00
CA ALA A 79 -4.57 13.48 15.24
C ALA A 79 -5.29 14.82 15.43
N TRP A 80 -5.36 15.28 16.67
CA TRP A 80 -5.86 16.61 17.04
C TRP A 80 -4.99 17.21 18.15
N ARG A 81 -5.17 18.51 18.41
CA ARG A 81 -4.61 19.15 19.61
C ARG A 81 -5.71 19.32 20.65
N ASP A 82 -5.40 19.01 21.90
CA ASP A 82 -6.31 19.28 23.01
C ASP A 82 -6.19 20.73 23.52
N ALA A 83 -6.97 21.06 24.55
CA ALA A 83 -7.00 22.40 25.14
C ALA A 83 -5.66 22.83 25.79
N SER A 84 -4.78 21.87 26.14
CA SER A 84 -3.44 22.14 26.64
C SER A 84 -2.41 22.36 25.53
N GLY A 85 -2.80 22.11 24.28
CA GLY A 85 -1.94 22.19 23.10
C GLY A 85 -1.19 20.90 22.80
N GLU A 86 -1.35 19.85 23.60
CA GLU A 86 -0.74 18.54 23.35
C GLU A 86 -1.38 17.84 22.14
N THR A 87 -0.56 17.06 21.41
CA THR A 87 -1.02 16.33 20.23
C THR A 87 -1.52 14.96 20.65
N GLN A 88 -2.81 14.72 20.42
CA GLN A 88 -3.47 13.44 20.64
C GLN A 88 -3.58 12.69 19.31
N ARG A 89 -3.22 11.41 19.30
CA ARG A 89 -3.39 10.53 18.15
C ARG A 89 -4.75 9.86 18.21
N ASN A 90 -5.37 9.66 17.06
CA ASN A 90 -6.61 8.92 16.96
C ASN A 90 -6.33 7.41 17.08
N PRO A 91 -6.81 6.72 18.14
CA PRO A 91 -6.52 5.31 18.35
C PRO A 91 -7.23 4.40 17.35
N ARG A 92 -8.25 4.89 16.62
CA ARG A 92 -8.94 4.14 15.56
C ARG A 92 -8.27 4.29 14.19
N TRP A 93 -7.29 5.18 14.06
CA TRP A 93 -6.65 5.43 12.77
C TRP A 93 -5.85 4.21 12.32
N PRO A 94 -5.96 3.78 11.05
CA PRO A 94 -5.20 2.64 10.58
C PRO A 94 -3.70 2.95 10.54
N ALA A 95 -2.90 1.96 10.88
CA ALA A 95 -1.45 2.00 10.74
C ALA A 95 -1.02 1.55 9.34
N LEU A 96 0.10 2.11 8.86
CA LEU A 96 0.80 1.66 7.68
C LEU A 96 2.14 1.04 8.09
N ALA A 97 2.38 -0.21 7.70
CA ALA A 97 3.62 -0.92 7.98
C ALA A 97 4.25 -1.46 6.68
N TRP A 98 5.55 -1.25 6.51
CA TRP A 98 6.29 -1.79 5.36
C TRP A 98 6.85 -3.17 5.67
N HIS A 99 6.78 -4.04 4.67
CA HIS A 99 7.30 -5.40 4.70
C HIS A 99 8.15 -5.63 3.46
N ARG A 100 9.24 -6.38 3.62
CA ARG A 100 10.05 -6.86 2.51
C ARG A 100 10.22 -8.37 2.61
N ALA A 101 10.13 -9.06 1.48
CA ALA A 101 10.35 -10.50 1.42
C ALA A 101 11.03 -10.89 0.10
N PRO A 102 11.95 -11.87 0.10
CA PRO A 102 12.44 -12.43 -1.14
C PRO A 102 11.36 -13.26 -1.84
N ARG A 103 11.35 -13.25 -3.17
CA ARG A 103 10.51 -14.11 -4.02
C ARG A 103 11.36 -14.72 -5.12
N THR A 104 11.25 -16.04 -5.27
CA THR A 104 11.84 -16.81 -6.37
C THR A 104 10.79 -17.05 -7.45
N TRP A 105 11.11 -16.69 -8.69
CA TRP A 105 10.24 -16.86 -9.84
C TRP A 105 10.53 -18.17 -10.59
N PRO A 106 9.55 -18.71 -11.33
CA PRO A 106 9.82 -19.74 -12.32
C PRO A 106 10.93 -19.27 -13.28
N GLY A 107 12.00 -20.04 -13.42
CA GLY A 107 13.20 -19.64 -14.19
C GLY A 107 14.37 -19.12 -13.35
N GLY A 108 14.23 -19.07 -12.02
CA GLY A 108 15.35 -18.81 -11.10
C GLY A 108 15.61 -17.34 -10.81
N THR A 109 14.88 -16.41 -11.42
CA THR A 109 14.97 -14.99 -11.09
C THR A 109 14.60 -14.76 -9.63
N LEU A 110 15.44 -14.02 -8.91
CA LEU A 110 15.19 -13.60 -7.54
C LEU A 110 14.80 -12.12 -7.52
N THR A 111 13.72 -11.81 -6.81
CA THR A 111 13.31 -10.42 -6.56
C THR A 111 13.10 -10.19 -5.07
N THR A 112 13.19 -8.94 -4.63
CA THR A 112 12.67 -8.51 -3.34
C THR A 112 11.31 -7.85 -3.54
N GLU A 113 10.26 -8.41 -2.95
CA GLU A 113 8.93 -7.82 -2.94
C GLU A 113 8.77 -6.89 -1.73
N TRP A 114 8.27 -5.68 -2.00
CA TRP A 114 8.02 -4.65 -1.01
C TRP A 114 6.51 -4.42 -0.91
N SER A 115 5.97 -4.74 0.25
CA SER A 115 4.54 -4.66 0.53
C SER A 115 4.24 -3.69 1.66
N ALA A 116 3.02 -3.15 1.66
CA ALA A 116 2.51 -2.31 2.71
C ALA A 116 1.24 -2.89 3.32
N ASP A 117 1.23 -2.98 4.63
CA ASP A 117 0.08 -3.45 5.40
C ASP A 117 -0.73 -2.23 5.87
N ILE A 118 -2.02 -2.26 5.59
CA ILE A 118 -3.02 -1.35 6.14
C ILE A 118 -3.71 -2.08 7.28
N LEU A 119 -3.42 -1.67 8.52
CA LEU A 119 -3.86 -2.35 9.74
C LEU A 119 -4.88 -1.52 10.48
N PHE A 120 -6.07 -2.08 10.67
CA PHE A 120 -7.16 -1.45 11.42
C PHE A 120 -7.17 -1.97 12.86
N PRO A 121 -7.23 -1.08 13.86
CA PRO A 121 -7.39 -1.48 15.26
C PRO A 121 -8.72 -2.18 15.52
N GLU A 122 -9.78 -1.75 14.82
CA GLU A 122 -11.15 -2.22 14.99
C GLU A 122 -11.62 -3.02 13.77
N GLU A 123 -12.18 -4.20 14.00
CA GLU A 123 -12.67 -5.09 12.95
C GLU A 123 -13.83 -4.47 12.15
N ALA A 124 -14.69 -3.68 12.81
CA ALA A 124 -15.78 -2.98 12.14
C ALA A 124 -15.27 -1.95 11.11
N ASP A 125 -14.20 -1.23 11.45
CA ASP A 125 -13.58 -0.25 10.56
C ASP A 125 -12.88 -0.95 9.38
N ARG A 126 -12.23 -2.09 9.64
CA ARG A 126 -11.66 -2.97 8.60
C ARG A 126 -12.74 -3.45 7.63
N ALA A 127 -13.87 -3.93 8.14
CA ALA A 127 -14.97 -4.44 7.33
C ALA A 127 -15.63 -3.34 6.48
N ALA A 128 -15.86 -2.16 7.06
CA ALA A 128 -16.38 -1.00 6.35
C ALA A 128 -15.43 -0.55 5.23
N PHE A 129 -14.12 -0.55 5.50
CA PHE A 129 -13.10 -0.27 4.49
C PHE A 129 -13.11 -1.29 3.35
N ALA A 130 -13.21 -2.59 3.67
CA ALA A 130 -13.27 -3.66 2.68
C ALA A 130 -14.42 -3.49 1.69
N LEU A 131 -15.58 -3.05 2.17
CA LEU A 131 -16.76 -2.79 1.35
C LEU A 131 -16.55 -1.54 0.47
N ALA A 132 -16.06 -0.45 1.05
CA ALA A 132 -15.87 0.82 0.33
C ALA A 132 -14.80 0.73 -0.78
N PHE A 133 -13.80 -0.14 -0.61
CA PHE A 133 -12.65 -0.24 -1.51
C PHE A 133 -12.51 -1.62 -2.17
N ALA A 134 -13.61 -2.38 -2.31
CA ALA A 134 -13.59 -3.75 -2.83
C ALA A 134 -12.89 -3.88 -4.20
N GLU A 135 -13.16 -2.96 -5.13
CA GLU A 135 -12.54 -2.95 -6.47
C GLU A 135 -11.02 -2.69 -6.40
N ALA A 136 -10.63 -1.68 -5.62
CA ALA A 136 -9.22 -1.36 -5.40
C ALA A 136 -8.47 -2.53 -4.74
N LEU A 137 -9.08 -3.19 -3.75
CA LEU A 137 -8.53 -4.39 -3.10
C LEU A 137 -8.47 -5.59 -4.06
N ALA A 138 -9.37 -5.68 -5.05
CA ALA A 138 -9.30 -6.68 -6.10
C ALA A 138 -8.23 -6.36 -7.17
N GLY A 139 -7.48 -5.26 -7.03
CA GLY A 139 -6.51 -4.81 -8.03
C GLY A 139 -7.18 -4.26 -9.30
N ARG A 140 -8.41 -3.76 -9.19
CA ARG A 140 -9.15 -3.13 -10.29
C ARG A 140 -9.22 -1.63 -10.05
N GLU A 141 -9.05 -0.85 -11.10
CA GLU A 141 -9.31 0.59 -11.00
C GLU A 141 -10.81 0.78 -10.72
N PRO A 142 -11.19 1.64 -9.75
CA PRO A 142 -12.58 1.99 -9.58
C PRO A 142 -13.07 2.58 -10.90
N VAL A 143 -14.17 2.05 -11.43
CA VAL A 143 -14.81 2.64 -12.61
C VAL A 143 -15.17 4.06 -12.24
N SER A 144 -14.48 5.04 -12.82
CA SER A 144 -14.93 6.42 -12.72
C SER A 144 -16.27 6.47 -13.44
N GLU A 145 -17.36 6.66 -12.69
CA GLU A 145 -18.61 7.17 -13.26
C GLU A 145 -18.34 8.61 -13.71
N THR A 146 -17.66 8.76 -14.85
CA THR A 146 -17.69 10.00 -15.61
C THR A 146 -19.04 10.08 -16.31
N ALA A 147 -19.88 10.97 -15.81
CA ALA A 147 -20.99 11.58 -16.53
C ALA A 147 -20.50 12.37 -17.76
#